data_AF-A0A0Q0PD44-F1
#
_entry.id   AF-A0A0Q0PD44-F1
#
_cell.length_a   1.000
_cell.length_b   1.000
_cell.length_c   1.000
_cell.angle_alpha   90.00
_cell.angle_beta   90.00
_cell.angle_gamma   90.00
#
_symmetry.space_group_name_H-M   'P 1'
#
loop_
_entity.id
_entity.type
_entity.pdbx_description
1 polymer ?
#
loop_
_entity_poly.entity_id
_entity_poly.type
_entity_poly.pdbx_seq_one_letter_code
_entity_poly.pdbx_strand_id
1 'polypeptide(L)'
;MNDNQRTRKLRKMAMIYLLILLLPFVSSVLTDKENGRGLLFVLWPLVSFWYFVAYRHIAKAYECPITKHVAFSKGGGGTFHGILYYFSTFILFALVVLLIRGTFGL
;
A
#
# COMPACT_ATOMS: atom_id res chain seq x y z
N MET A 1 -16.32 -14.46 9.52
CA MET A 1 -16.36 -13.02 9.20
C MET A 1 -16.85 -12.91 7.76
N ASN A 2 -18.01 -12.30 7.55
CA ASN A 2 -18.61 -12.24 6.21
C ASN A 2 -17.86 -11.24 5.30
N ASP A 3 -18.18 -11.27 4.00
CA ASP A 3 -17.52 -10.44 2.99
C ASP A 3 -17.69 -8.93 3.25
N ASN A 4 -18.85 -8.49 3.76
CA ASN A 4 -19.08 -7.09 4.10
C ASN A 4 -18.17 -6.60 5.25
N GLN A 5 -17.97 -7.43 6.27
CA GLN A 5 -17.05 -7.15 7.37
C GLN A 5 -15.59 -7.10 6.88
N ARG A 6 -15.21 -7.98 5.94
CA ARG A 6 -13.88 -7.96 5.27
C ARG A 6 -13.65 -6.68 4.50
N THR A 7 -14.62 -6.25 3.69
CA THR A 7 -14.56 -5.00 2.94
C THR A 7 -14.47 -3.78 3.85
N ARG A 8 -15.23 -3.76 4.96
CA ARG A 8 -15.14 -2.69 5.96
C ARG A 8 -13.76 -2.64 6.62
N LYS A 9 -13.18 -3.79 6.94
CA LYS A 9 -11.82 -3.90 7.49
C LYS A 9 -10.77 -3.40 6.49
N LEU A 10 -10.88 -3.79 5.22
CA LEU A 10 -10.00 -3.30 4.15
C LEU A 10 -10.09 -1.80 3.96
N ARG A 11 -11.30 -1.22 3.97
CA ARG A 11 -11.48 0.24 3.88
C ARG A 11 -10.83 0.96 5.06
N LYS A 12 -10.96 0.43 6.29
CA LYS A 12 -10.31 1.00 7.48
C LYS A 12 -8.78 0.94 7.36
N MET A 13 -8.23 -0.20 6.94
CA MET A 13 -6.79 -0.36 6.72
C MET A 13 -6.27 0.56 5.61
N ALA A 14 -7.06 0.74 4.54
CA ALA A 14 -6.74 1.64 3.45
C ALA A 14 -6.66 3.10 3.91
N MET A 15 -7.57 3.54 4.80
CA MET A 15 -7.48 4.87 5.40
C MET A 15 -6.25 5.03 6.29
N ILE A 16 -5.94 4.03 7.13
CA ILE A 16 -4.72 4.04 7.96
C ILE A 16 -3.48 4.14 7.07
N TYR A 17 -3.43 3.33 6.01
CA TYR A 17 -2.35 3.35 5.03
C TYR A 17 -2.18 4.74 4.39
N LEU A 18 -3.26 5.33 3.92
CA LEU A 18 -3.24 6.67 3.33
C LEU A 18 -2.75 7.74 4.32
N LEU A 19 -3.25 7.73 5.55
CA LEU A 19 -2.83 8.69 6.58
C LEU A 19 -1.34 8.57 6.90
N ILE A 20 -0.83 7.35 7.01
CA ILE A 20 0.59 7.12 7.27
C ILE A 20 1.45 7.55 6.08
N LEU A 21 1.00 7.32 4.84
CA LEU A 21 1.70 7.82 3.65
C LEU A 21 1.82 9.34 3.59
N LEU A 22 0.87 10.07 4.21
CA LEU A 22 0.89 11.53 4.27
C LEU A 22 1.83 12.08 5.36
N LEU A 23 2.17 11.28 6.38
CA LEU A 23 3.04 11.73 7.49
C LEU A 23 4.40 12.25 7.02
N PRO A 24 5.13 11.58 6.11
CA PRO A 24 6.42 12.11 5.66
C PRO A 24 6.30 13.41 4.87
N PHE A 25 5.19 13.66 4.16
CA PHE A 25 4.96 14.95 3.51
C PHE A 25 4.77 16.05 4.54
N VAL A 26 3.93 15.82 5.55
CA VAL A 26 3.71 16.77 6.64
C VAL A 26 5.03 17.02 7.40
N SER A 27 5.78 15.95 7.69
CA SER A 27 7.10 16.07 8.31
C SER A 27 8.07 16.87 7.46
N SER A 28 8.11 16.64 6.13
CA SER A 28 9.03 17.35 5.24
C SER A 28 8.76 18.85 5.12
N VAL A 29 7.53 19.29 5.43
CA VAL A 29 7.17 20.71 5.52
C VAL A 29 7.63 21.30 6.87
N LEU A 30 7.67 20.50 7.92
CA LEU A 30 7.95 20.94 9.29
C LEU A 30 9.41 20.76 9.72
N THR A 31 10.20 19.95 9.01
CA THR A 31 11.59 19.61 9.36
C THR A 31 12.54 19.89 8.20
N ASP A 32 13.84 19.98 8.48
CA ASP A 32 14.88 20.07 7.44
C ASP A 32 14.77 18.93 6.40
N LYS A 33 15.09 19.27 5.14
CA LYS A 33 14.91 18.42 3.95
C LYS A 33 15.55 17.03 4.06
N GLU A 34 16.63 16.89 4.83
CA GLU A 34 17.37 15.64 4.97
C GLU A 34 16.62 14.61 5.82
N ASN A 35 16.06 15.02 6.96
CA ASN A 35 15.31 14.13 7.85
C ASN A 35 13.98 13.70 7.22
N GLY A 36 13.30 14.60 6.52
CA GLY A 36 12.07 14.27 5.79
C GLY A 36 12.29 13.24 4.68
N ARG A 37 13.43 13.31 3.98
CA ARG A 37 13.80 12.34 2.93
C ARG A 37 14.09 10.95 3.50
N GLY A 38 14.84 10.86 4.59
CA GLY A 38 15.11 9.57 5.25
C GLY A 38 13.82 8.87 5.68
N LEU A 39 12.88 9.62 6.25
CA LEU A 39 11.55 9.13 6.61
C LEU A 39 10.76 8.63 5.40
N LEU A 40 10.77 9.35 4.28
CA LEU A 40 10.13 8.90 3.03
C LEU A 40 10.68 7.55 2.56
N PHE A 41 12.00 7.41 2.47
CA PHE A 41 12.64 6.21 1.93
C PHE A 41 12.46 4.96 2.79
N VAL A 42 12.30 5.10 4.11
CA VAL A 42 12.11 3.95 5.00
C VAL A 42 10.62 3.66 5.23
N LEU A 43 9.84 4.70 5.51
CA LEU A 43 8.48 4.56 6.01
C LEU A 43 7.50 4.17 4.89
N TRP A 44 7.67 4.72 3.68
CA TRP A 44 6.81 4.37 2.55
C TRP A 44 6.92 2.90 2.14
N PRO A 45 8.11 2.32 1.90
CA PRO A 45 8.22 0.91 1.55
C PRO A 45 7.67 -0.01 2.65
N LEU A 46 7.98 0.29 3.90
CA LEU A 46 7.59 -0.56 5.03
C LEU A 46 6.07 -0.60 5.21
N VAL A 47 5.42 0.56 5.13
CA VAL A 47 3.97 0.69 5.26
C VAL A 47 3.25 0.17 4.01
N SER A 48 3.86 0.33 2.83
CA SER A 48 3.38 -0.28 1.57
C SER A 48 3.42 -1.80 1.63
N PHE A 49 4.49 -2.38 2.19
CA PHE A 49 4.63 -3.81 2.39
C PHE A 49 3.56 -4.35 3.34
N TRP A 50 3.38 -3.68 4.49
CA TRP A 50 2.33 -4.02 5.44
C TRP A 50 0.95 -4.02 4.78
N TYR A 51 0.61 -2.96 4.04
CA TYR A 51 -0.69 -2.86 3.39
C TYR A 51 -0.88 -3.90 2.28
N PHE A 52 0.16 -4.16 1.48
CA PHE A 52 0.17 -5.20 0.47
C PHE A 52 -0.16 -6.58 1.06
N VAL A 53 0.52 -6.97 2.14
CA VAL A 53 0.31 -8.25 2.81
C VAL A 53 -1.10 -8.30 3.44
N ALA A 54 -1.51 -7.25 4.14
CA ALA A 54 -2.82 -7.18 4.78
C ALA A 54 -3.96 -7.28 3.77
N TYR A 55 -3.87 -6.54 2.65
CA TYR A 55 -4.86 -6.58 1.58
C TYR A 55 -4.98 -7.99 1.00
N ARG A 56 -3.85 -8.58 0.61
CA ARG A 56 -3.82 -9.91 -0.02
C ARG A 56 -4.35 -10.99 0.92
N HIS A 57 -4.01 -10.92 2.20
CA HIS A 57 -4.51 -11.86 3.21
C HIS A 57 -6.03 -11.78 3.39
N ILE A 58 -6.59 -10.57 3.51
CA ILE A 58 -8.03 -10.39 3.70
C ILE A 58 -8.81 -10.74 2.43
N ALA A 59 -8.33 -10.28 1.27
CA ALA A 59 -9.00 -10.49 -0.01
C ALA A 59 -8.99 -11.97 -0.46
N LYS A 60 -7.92 -12.73 -0.17
CA LYS A 60 -7.91 -14.18 -0.44
C LYS A 60 -8.96 -14.95 0.37
N ALA A 61 -9.40 -14.40 1.49
CA ALA A 61 -10.31 -15.06 2.39
C ALA A 61 -11.79 -14.65 2.19
N TYR A 62 -12.13 -13.88 1.14
CA TYR A 62 -13.52 -13.69 0.70
C TYR A 62 -14.19 -15.04 0.39
N GLU A 63 -15.46 -15.17 0.78
CA GLU A 63 -16.28 -16.36 0.56
C GLU A 63 -16.86 -16.37 -0.86
N CYS A 64 -17.35 -15.22 -1.34
CA CYS A 64 -17.85 -15.09 -2.70
C CYS A 64 -16.72 -15.11 -3.75
N PRO A 65 -16.72 -16.05 -4.71
CA PRO A 65 -15.70 -16.13 -5.76
C PRO A 65 -15.64 -14.88 -6.63
N ILE A 66 -16.80 -14.29 -6.93
CA ILE A 66 -16.90 -13.08 -7.75
C ILE A 66 -16.24 -11.91 -7.03
N THR A 67 -16.58 -11.67 -5.76
CA THR A 67 -15.99 -10.61 -4.94
C THR A 67 -14.48 -10.77 -4.81
N LYS A 68 -14.01 -12.01 -4.62
CA LYS A 68 -12.57 -12.34 -4.60
C LYS A 68 -11.89 -11.98 -5.92
N HIS A 69 -12.50 -12.34 -7.05
CA HIS A 69 -11.93 -12.05 -8.36
C HIS A 69 -11.91 -10.54 -8.65
N VAL A 70 -12.98 -9.83 -8.30
CA VAL A 70 -13.09 -8.36 -8.45
C VAL A 70 -12.02 -7.65 -7.61
N ALA A 71 -11.77 -8.11 -6.38
CA ALA A 71 -10.74 -7.53 -5.51
C ALA A 71 -9.32 -7.59 -6.12
N PHE A 72 -9.02 -8.62 -6.94
CA PHE A 72 -7.74 -8.77 -7.64
C PHE A 72 -7.79 -8.39 -9.12
N SER A 73 -8.91 -7.87 -9.62
CA SER A 73 -9.02 -7.35 -10.99
C SER A 73 -8.22 -6.06 -11.16
N LYS A 74 -7.91 -5.67 -12.41
CA LYS A 74 -7.17 -4.43 -12.70
C LYS A 74 -7.80 -3.22 -11.98
N GLY A 75 -6.99 -2.48 -11.22
CA GLY A 75 -7.46 -1.35 -10.40
C GLY A 75 -8.27 -1.74 -9.16
N GLY A 76 -8.29 -3.03 -8.80
CA GLY A 76 -8.98 -3.58 -7.63
C GLY A 76 -10.49 -3.41 -7.70
N GLY A 77 -11.05 -3.59 -8.90
CA GLY A 77 -12.47 -3.42 -9.18
C GLY A 77 -12.94 -1.96 -9.09
N GLY A 78 -12.05 -0.98 -9.23
CA GLY A 78 -12.37 0.44 -9.07
C GLY A 78 -12.62 0.87 -7.63
N THR A 79 -12.28 0.02 -6.65
CA THR A 79 -12.50 0.32 -5.23
C THR A 79 -11.34 1.12 -4.64
N PHE A 80 -11.63 2.03 -3.71
CA PHE A 80 -10.61 2.85 -3.03
C PHE A 80 -9.46 2.01 -2.41
N HIS A 81 -9.81 0.93 -1.70
CA HIS A 81 -8.82 0.04 -1.09
C HIS A 81 -8.05 -0.76 -2.15
N GLY A 82 -8.70 -1.14 -3.25
CA GLY A 82 -8.05 -1.77 -4.39
C GLY A 82 -7.02 -0.86 -5.07
N ILE A 83 -7.38 0.41 -5.32
CA ILE A 83 -6.47 1.42 -5.90
C ILE A 83 -5.23 1.59 -5.02
N LEU A 84 -5.42 1.74 -3.70
CA LEU A 84 -4.30 1.87 -2.77
C LEU A 84 -3.42 0.62 -2.70
N TYR A 85 -3.98 -0.57 -2.99
CA TYR A 85 -3.21 -1.80 -3.06
C TYR A 85 -2.33 -1.85 -4.32
N TYR A 86 -2.85 -1.38 -5.45
CA TYR A 86 -2.01 -1.21 -6.64
C TYR A 86 -0.94 -0.13 -6.44
N PHE A 87 -1.28 0.95 -5.72
CA PHE A 87 -0.30 1.97 -5.35
C PHE A 87 0.80 1.42 -4.42
N SER A 88 0.45 0.62 -3.42
CA SER A 88 1.45 -0.02 -2.56
C SER A 88 2.32 -1.01 -3.33
N THR A 89 1.73 -1.78 -4.25
CA THR A 89 2.46 -2.67 -5.16
C THR A 89 3.43 -1.89 -6.03
N PHE A 90 3.02 -0.73 -6.55
CA PHE A 90 3.88 0.16 -7.32
C PHE A 90 5.07 0.69 -6.50
N ILE A 91 4.85 1.15 -5.27
CA ILE A 91 5.93 1.61 -4.37
C ILE A 91 6.93 0.48 -4.12
N LEU A 92 6.46 -0.74 -3.84
CA LEU A 92 7.33 -1.90 -3.64
C LEU A 92 8.12 -2.26 -4.89
N PHE A 93 7.49 -2.18 -6.06
CA PHE A 93 8.17 -2.41 -7.33
C PHE A 93 9.26 -1.35 -7.57
N ALA A 94 8.94 -0.07 -7.34
CA ALA A 94 9.91 1.02 -7.44
C ALA A 94 11.09 0.83 -6.48
N LEU A 95 10.84 0.36 -5.25
CA LEU A 95 11.91 0.01 -4.31
C LEU A 95 12.83 -1.07 -4.87
N VAL A 96 12.26 -2.15 -5.42
CA VAL A 96 13.06 -3.24 -6.00
C VAL A 96 13.90 -2.73 -7.17
N VAL A 97 13.32 -1.91 -8.05
CA VAL A 97 14.05 -1.29 -9.17
C VAL A 97 15.19 -0.41 -8.65
N LEU A 98 14.95 0.41 -7.63
CA LEU A 98 15.98 1.27 -7.02
C LEU A 98 17.10 0.44 -6.38
N LEU A 99 16.77 -0.65 -5.69
CA LEU A 99 17.76 -1.54 -5.10
C LEU A 99 18.62 -2.23 -6.15
N ILE A 100 18.01 -2.73 -7.24
CA ILE A 100 18.74 -3.32 -8.37
C ILE A 100 19.66 -2.28 -8.99
N ARG A 101 19.14 -1.07 -9.24
CA ARG A 101 19.95 0.02 -9.81
C ARG A 101 21.13 0.38 -8.91
N GLY A 102 20.90 0.53 -7.61
CA GLY A 102 21.93 0.87 -6.63
C GLY A 102 22.97 -0.23 -6.41
N THR A 103 22.61 -1.50 -6.60
CA THR A 103 23.52 -2.65 -6.43
C THR A 103 24.30 -3.00 -7.69
N PHE A 104 23.70 -2.85 -8.87
CA PHE A 104 24.30 -3.24 -10.15
C PHE A 104 24.79 -2.07 -11.02
N GLY A 105 24.56 -0.82 -10.60
CA GLY A 105 25.12 0.37 -11.26
C GLY A 105 24.53 0.70 -12.64
N LEU A 106 23.34 0.18 -12.96
CA LEU A 106 22.61 0.44 -14.21
C LEU A 106 22.03 1.88 -14.30
#